data_AF-A0A973KZQ3-F1
#
_entry.id   AF-A0A973KZQ3-F1
#
_cell.length_a   1.000
_cell.length_b   1.000
_cell.length_c   1.000
_cell.angle_alpha   90.00
_cell.angle_beta   90.00
_cell.angle_gamma   90.00
#
_symmetry.space_group_name_H-M   'P 1'
#
loop_
_entity.id
_entity.type
_entity.pdbx_description
1 polymer ?
#
loop_
_entity_poly.entity_id
_entity_poly.type
_entity_poly.pdbx_seq_one_letter_code
_entity_poly.pdbx_strand_id
1 'polypeptide(L)'
;MRNTFRALLVPAALAAATALPATTAHAATAADGYDRCPDGYYCMFSGLDGTGDMIQLKGSTPDLAALGMNDRAKSDWNRTSSTIYLWSDANYTGCTVVTSTGPTGKGNLFPDYRDFLSSVQFDGPGGQSCGTPPGEDG
;
A
#
# COMPACT_ATOMS: atom_id res chain seq x y z
N MET A 1 51.87 71.65 32.69
CA MET A 1 51.27 72.37 31.55
C MET A 1 51.57 71.55 30.29
N ARG A 2 50.53 71.21 29.51
CA ARG A 2 50.56 70.38 28.28
C ARG A 2 50.82 68.89 28.58
N ASN A 3 50.13 67.90 28.00
CA ASN A 3 49.70 67.81 26.62
C ASN A 3 48.54 66.79 26.47
N THR A 4 47.60 67.10 25.59
CA THR A 4 46.51 66.25 25.10
C THR A 4 47.02 65.00 24.39
N PHE A 5 46.40 63.83 24.67
CA PHE A 5 46.47 62.67 23.77
C PHE A 5 45.08 62.12 23.45
N ARG A 6 44.95 61.82 22.16
CA ARG A 6 43.73 61.64 21.38
C ARG A 6 43.09 60.28 21.60
N ALA A 7 41.78 60.28 21.44
CA ALA A 7 40.88 59.13 21.43
C ALA A 7 41.26 58.05 20.41
N LEU A 8 40.98 56.80 20.75
CA LEU A 8 40.63 55.73 19.81
C LEU A 8 39.44 54.95 20.39
N LEU A 9 38.25 55.23 19.85
CA LEU A 9 37.04 54.44 20.07
C LEU A 9 37.10 53.26 19.08
N VAL A 10 37.11 52.03 19.60
CA VAL A 10 36.94 50.80 18.81
C VAL A 10 35.50 50.34 18.98
N PRO A 11 34.64 50.34 17.94
CA PRO A 11 33.33 49.73 18.05
C PRO A 11 33.48 48.22 17.91
N ALA A 12 33.22 47.48 18.99
CA ALA A 12 33.05 46.03 18.94
C ALA A 12 31.65 45.72 18.38
N ALA A 13 31.59 45.25 17.14
CA ALA A 13 30.35 44.73 16.56
C ALA A 13 30.06 43.34 17.14
N LEU A 14 29.08 43.22 18.04
CA LEU A 14 28.52 41.93 18.43
C LEU A 14 27.61 41.43 17.30
N ALA A 15 28.08 40.44 16.53
CA ALA A 15 27.23 39.66 15.63
C ALA A 15 26.41 38.66 16.47
N ALA A 16 25.12 38.92 16.65
CA ALA A 16 24.20 37.97 17.26
C ALA A 16 23.85 36.89 16.22
N ALA A 17 24.47 35.71 16.33
CA ALA A 17 24.12 34.54 15.54
C ALA A 17 22.82 33.92 16.07
N THR A 18 21.71 34.10 15.35
CA THR A 18 20.46 33.39 15.61
C THR A 18 20.61 31.93 15.17
N ALA A 19 20.77 31.01 16.13
CA ALA A 19 20.72 29.58 15.87
C ALA A 19 19.28 29.20 15.51
N LEU A 20 19.03 28.89 14.24
CA LEU A 20 17.78 28.28 13.80
C LEU A 20 17.78 26.80 14.22
N PRO A 21 16.68 26.27 14.78
CA PRO A 21 16.57 24.84 15.02
C PRO A 21 16.56 24.11 13.67
N ALA A 22 17.60 23.31 13.41
CA ALA A 22 17.64 22.41 12.28
C ALA A 22 16.60 21.29 12.52
N THR A 23 15.41 21.43 11.93
CA THR A 23 14.47 20.31 11.84
C THR A 23 15.09 19.26 10.92
N THR A 24 15.54 18.15 11.49
CA THR A 24 15.94 16.97 10.72
C THR A 24 14.70 16.43 9.99
N ALA A 25 14.53 16.81 8.73
CA ALA A 25 13.59 16.16 7.85
C ALA A 25 14.01 14.71 7.69
N HIS A 26 13.28 13.78 8.32
CA HIS A 26 13.44 12.36 8.04
C HIS A 26 13.00 12.14 6.60
N ALA A 27 13.94 11.79 5.72
CA ALA A 27 13.60 11.33 4.39
C ALA A 27 12.73 10.08 4.54
N ALA A 28 11.44 10.19 4.19
CA ALA A 28 10.56 9.04 4.14
C ALA A 28 11.08 8.11 3.03
N THR A 29 11.46 6.89 3.40
CA THR A 29 11.77 5.85 2.43
C THR A 29 10.50 5.56 1.64
N ALA A 30 10.56 5.57 0.31
CA ALA A 30 9.43 5.13 -0.50
C ALA A 30 9.14 3.66 -0.16
N ALA A 31 7.88 3.35 0.13
CA ALA A 31 7.48 1.97 0.38
C ALA A 31 7.61 1.16 -0.92
N ASP A 32 8.11 -0.07 -0.81
CA ASP A 32 8.30 -1.00 -1.93
C ASP A 32 7.51 -2.30 -1.70
N GLY A 33 7.27 -3.04 -2.78
CA GLY A 33 6.56 -4.32 -2.73
C GLY A 33 5.18 -4.20 -2.06
N TYR A 34 4.93 -5.09 -1.10
CA TYR A 34 3.69 -5.10 -0.31
C TYR A 34 3.51 -3.85 0.57
N ASP A 35 4.58 -3.23 1.07
CA ASP A 35 4.47 -2.11 2.02
C ASP A 35 3.82 -0.86 1.40
N ARG A 36 3.69 -0.85 0.06
CA ARG A 36 2.90 0.12 -0.70
C ARG A 36 1.40 0.06 -0.40
N CYS A 37 0.88 -1.08 0.03
CA CYS A 37 -0.53 -1.22 0.37
C CYS A 37 -0.83 -0.52 1.68
N PRO A 38 -1.64 0.55 1.80
CA PRO A 38 -1.86 1.28 3.06
C PRO A 38 -2.75 0.53 4.06
N ASP A 39 -2.70 0.88 5.35
CA ASP A 39 -3.56 0.28 6.38
C ASP A 39 -5.04 0.61 6.10
N GLY A 40 -5.93 -0.36 6.31
CA GLY A 40 -7.35 -0.21 6.01
C GLY A 40 -7.70 -0.30 4.52
N TYR A 41 -6.79 -0.83 3.68
CA TYR A 41 -7.06 -1.13 2.27
C TYR A 41 -6.86 -2.63 1.99
N TYR A 42 -7.60 -3.14 1.03
CA TYR A 42 -7.27 -4.38 0.33
C TYR A 42 -6.54 -4.03 -0.96
N CYS A 43 -5.38 -4.63 -1.20
CA CYS A 43 -4.57 -4.33 -2.38
C CYS A 43 -4.35 -5.57 -3.23
N MET A 44 -4.40 -5.38 -4.55
CA MET A 44 -4.07 -6.42 -5.53
C MET A 44 -2.89 -5.93 -6.36
N PHE A 45 -2.00 -6.86 -6.68
CA PHE A 45 -0.76 -6.61 -7.38
C PHE A 45 -0.69 -7.47 -8.64
N SER A 46 -0.24 -6.87 -9.74
CA SER A 46 -0.12 -7.59 -11.02
C SER A 46 1.06 -8.55 -11.09
N GLY A 47 2.01 -8.42 -10.15
CA GLY A 47 3.19 -9.26 -10.00
C GLY A 47 3.14 -10.12 -8.73
N LEU A 48 4.13 -11.01 -8.61
CA LEU A 48 4.34 -11.79 -7.38
C LEU A 48 5.01 -10.94 -6.31
N ASP A 49 4.85 -11.33 -5.05
CA ASP A 49 5.51 -10.73 -3.89
C ASP A 49 5.28 -9.21 -3.77
N GLY A 50 4.08 -8.76 -4.14
CA GLY A 50 3.69 -7.35 -4.08
C GLY A 50 4.32 -6.47 -5.16
N THR A 51 4.90 -7.06 -6.21
CA THR A 51 5.51 -6.33 -7.33
C THR A 51 4.51 -5.94 -8.42
N GLY A 52 4.93 -5.11 -9.37
CA GLY A 52 4.11 -4.67 -10.49
C GLY A 52 3.10 -3.57 -10.14
N ASP A 53 2.11 -3.41 -11.00
CA ASP A 53 1.01 -2.46 -10.83
C ASP A 53 0.21 -2.83 -9.59
N MET A 54 -0.27 -1.83 -8.86
CA MET A 54 -1.06 -2.03 -7.65
C MET A 54 -2.38 -1.26 -7.76
N ILE A 55 -3.46 -1.89 -7.36
CA ILE A 55 -4.72 -1.21 -7.03
C ILE A 55 -5.00 -1.33 -5.53
N GLN A 56 -5.77 -0.37 -5.00
CA GLN A 56 -6.17 -0.32 -3.61
C GLN A 56 -7.68 -0.14 -3.51
N LEU A 57 -8.33 -0.98 -2.72
CA LEU A 57 -9.78 -1.07 -2.59
C LEU A 57 -10.20 -0.81 -1.14
N LYS A 58 -11.28 -0.06 -0.96
CA LYS A 58 -11.96 0.16 0.34
C LYS A 58 -13.40 -0.34 0.38
N GLY A 59 -13.85 -0.96 -0.70
CA GLY A 59 -15.20 -1.47 -0.80
C GLY A 59 -15.36 -2.34 -2.04
N SER A 60 -16.53 -2.96 -2.13
CA SER A 60 -16.87 -3.88 -3.21
C SER A 60 -16.73 -3.19 -4.56
N THR A 61 -16.02 -3.87 -5.46
CA THR A 61 -15.69 -3.42 -6.80
C THR A 61 -16.26 -4.43 -7.79
N PRO A 62 -17.33 -4.09 -8.52
CA PRO A 62 -18.03 -5.03 -9.38
C PRO A 62 -17.26 -5.34 -10.67
N ASP A 63 -16.27 -4.53 -11.04
CA ASP A 63 -15.52 -4.73 -12.28
C ASP A 63 -14.07 -4.24 -12.11
N LEU A 64 -13.12 -5.17 -12.15
CA LEU A 64 -11.69 -4.87 -12.07
C LEU A 64 -11.12 -4.32 -13.38
N ALA A 65 -11.83 -4.44 -14.50
CA ALA A 65 -11.39 -3.87 -15.78
C ALA A 65 -11.36 -2.34 -15.71
N ALA A 66 -12.30 -1.74 -14.98
CA ALA A 66 -12.33 -0.29 -14.72
C ALA A 66 -11.08 0.22 -13.98
N LEU A 67 -10.36 -0.67 -13.30
CA LEU A 67 -9.12 -0.37 -12.57
C LEU A 67 -7.87 -0.95 -13.25
N GLY A 68 -8.01 -1.56 -14.44
CA GLY A 68 -6.91 -2.20 -15.16
C GLY A 68 -6.32 -3.42 -14.44
N MET A 69 -7.11 -4.12 -13.60
CA MET A 69 -6.66 -5.29 -12.82
C MET A 69 -7.43 -6.58 -13.16
N ASN A 70 -8.39 -6.53 -14.10
CA ASN A 70 -9.07 -7.73 -14.58
C ASN A 70 -8.07 -8.75 -15.08
N ASP A 71 -8.16 -9.99 -14.61
CA ASP A 71 -7.31 -11.10 -15.04
C ASP A 71 -5.80 -10.78 -14.96
N ARG A 72 -5.39 -9.99 -13.96
CA ARG A 72 -3.99 -9.58 -13.82
C ARG A 72 -3.38 -9.83 -12.45
N ALA A 73 -4.22 -10.00 -11.43
CA ALA A 73 -3.74 -10.14 -10.06
C ALA A 73 -2.97 -11.44 -9.87
N LYS A 74 -1.82 -11.34 -9.19
CA LYS A 74 -0.95 -12.48 -8.85
C LYS A 74 -0.59 -12.54 -7.38
N SER A 75 -0.68 -11.42 -6.68
CA SER A 75 -0.53 -11.34 -5.22
C SER A 75 -1.47 -10.29 -4.64
N ASP A 76 -1.78 -10.43 -3.36
CA ASP A 76 -2.70 -9.57 -2.65
C ASP A 76 -2.27 -9.31 -1.19
N TRP A 77 -2.84 -8.25 -0.61
CA TRP A 77 -2.77 -7.99 0.82
C TRP A 77 -4.08 -7.40 1.33
N ASN A 78 -4.74 -8.11 2.25
CA ASN A 78 -5.85 -7.60 3.04
C ASN A 78 -5.36 -6.93 4.32
N ARG A 79 -5.31 -5.59 4.34
CA ARG A 79 -5.08 -4.76 5.53
C ARG A 79 -6.37 -4.20 6.13
N THR A 80 -7.51 -4.83 5.84
CA THR A 80 -8.82 -4.44 6.35
C THR A 80 -9.29 -5.43 7.43
N SER A 81 -10.37 -5.11 8.13
CA SER A 81 -11.05 -6.06 9.01
C SER A 81 -12.09 -6.92 8.29
N SER A 82 -12.28 -6.71 6.97
CA SER A 82 -13.32 -7.35 6.17
C SER A 82 -12.86 -8.69 5.63
N THR A 83 -13.82 -9.60 5.44
CA THR A 83 -13.63 -10.77 4.58
C THR A 83 -13.73 -10.31 3.13
N ILE A 84 -12.75 -10.70 2.32
CA ILE A 84 -12.67 -10.29 0.92
C ILE A 84 -12.89 -11.51 0.04
N TYR A 85 -13.97 -11.47 -0.74
CA TYR A 85 -14.32 -12.47 -1.73
C TYR A 85 -13.84 -12.02 -3.10
N LEU A 86 -13.01 -12.83 -3.72
CA LEU A 86 -12.49 -12.62 -5.07
C LEU A 86 -13.30 -13.50 -6.00
N TRP A 87 -13.85 -12.90 -7.05
CA TRP A 87 -14.76 -13.57 -7.98
C TRP A 87 -14.10 -13.75 -9.34
N SER A 88 -14.35 -14.90 -9.97
CA SER A 88 -13.87 -15.20 -11.32
C SER A 88 -14.39 -14.22 -12.35
N ASP A 89 -15.65 -13.82 -12.22
CA ASP A 89 -16.33 -12.98 -13.19
C ASP A 89 -16.71 -11.62 -12.59
N ALA A 90 -16.99 -10.66 -13.47
CA ALA A 90 -17.49 -9.35 -13.07
C ALA A 90 -18.88 -9.46 -12.38
N ASN A 91 -19.26 -8.40 -11.69
CA ASN A 91 -20.53 -8.23 -10.97
C ASN A 91 -20.80 -9.31 -9.92
N TYR A 92 -19.75 -9.86 -9.30
CA TYR A 92 -19.85 -10.88 -8.24
C TYR A 92 -20.53 -12.16 -8.72
N THR A 93 -20.14 -12.62 -9.91
CA THR A 93 -20.67 -13.84 -10.53
C THR A 93 -19.58 -14.88 -10.75
N GLY A 94 -19.99 -16.07 -11.19
CA GLY A 94 -19.09 -17.19 -11.37
C GLY A 94 -18.77 -17.90 -10.05
N CYS A 95 -17.50 -18.23 -9.85
CA CYS A 95 -17.03 -18.84 -8.62
C CYS A 95 -16.24 -17.83 -7.77
N THR A 96 -16.07 -18.13 -6.48
CA THR A 96 -15.31 -17.29 -5.56
C THR A 96 -14.21 -18.04 -4.82
N VAL A 97 -13.15 -17.30 -4.51
CA VAL A 97 -12.14 -17.66 -3.52
C VAL A 97 -12.06 -16.54 -2.49
N VAL A 98 -11.67 -16.88 -1.27
CA VAL A 98 -11.36 -15.87 -0.25
C VAL A 98 -9.86 -15.58 -0.34
N THR A 99 -9.45 -14.33 -0.09
CA THR A 99 -8.03 -13.92 -0.08
C THR A 99 -7.18 -14.94 0.66
N SER A 100 -5.95 -15.17 0.19
CA SER A 100 -5.06 -16.27 0.59
C SER A 100 -4.81 -16.41 2.09
N THR A 101 -5.20 -15.42 2.91
CA THR A 101 -5.08 -15.46 4.37
C THR A 101 -6.15 -14.54 5.02
N GLY A 102 -7.39 -14.99 5.24
CA GLY A 102 -8.30 -14.19 6.08
C GLY A 102 -7.71 -13.94 7.49
N PRO A 103 -8.05 -12.86 8.23
CA PRO A 103 -8.43 -11.49 7.84
C PRO A 103 -7.21 -10.53 7.79
N THR A 104 -5.97 -11.03 7.71
CA THR A 104 -4.73 -10.20 7.71
C THR A 104 -3.79 -10.56 6.57
N GLY A 105 -4.35 -11.09 5.49
CA GLY A 105 -3.61 -11.96 4.62
C GLY A 105 -2.76 -11.29 3.60
N LYS A 106 -1.51 -11.72 3.51
CA LYS A 106 -0.51 -11.23 2.57
C LYS A 106 0.11 -12.43 1.88
N GLY A 107 0.12 -12.45 0.55
CA GLY A 107 0.79 -13.52 -0.16
C GLY A 107 0.59 -13.52 -1.66
N ASN A 108 1.16 -14.53 -2.30
CA ASN A 108 0.89 -14.83 -3.70
C ASN A 108 -0.40 -15.63 -3.79
N LEU A 109 -1.22 -15.31 -4.78
CA LEU A 109 -2.35 -16.14 -5.15
C LEU A 109 -1.82 -17.52 -5.59
N PHE A 110 -2.61 -18.55 -5.32
CA PHE A 110 -2.35 -19.87 -5.88
C PHE A 110 -2.25 -19.77 -7.40
N PRO A 111 -1.36 -20.55 -8.05
CA PRO A 111 -1.13 -20.46 -9.49
C PRO A 111 -2.41 -20.43 -10.34
N ASP A 112 -3.41 -21.23 -9.96
CA ASP A 112 -4.68 -21.37 -10.69
C ASP A 112 -5.61 -20.15 -10.58
N TYR A 113 -5.41 -19.27 -9.59
CA TYR A 113 -6.19 -18.05 -9.41
C TYR A 113 -5.44 -16.79 -9.86
N ARG A 114 -4.21 -16.95 -10.35
CA ARG A 114 -3.48 -15.85 -10.97
C ARG A 114 -4.12 -15.54 -12.30
N ASP A 115 -4.26 -14.25 -12.59
CA ASP A 115 -4.80 -13.80 -13.88
C ASP A 115 -6.23 -14.31 -14.16
N PHE A 116 -7.04 -14.49 -13.10
CA PHE A 116 -8.36 -15.13 -13.17
C PHE A 116 -9.50 -14.29 -12.57
N LEU A 117 -9.17 -13.25 -11.80
CA LEU A 117 -10.13 -12.54 -10.96
C LEU A 117 -10.66 -11.28 -11.67
N SER A 118 -11.98 -11.09 -11.62
CA SER A 118 -12.67 -10.01 -12.32
C SER A 118 -13.52 -9.09 -11.42
N SER A 119 -13.87 -9.51 -10.19
CA SER A 119 -14.52 -8.61 -9.22
C SER A 119 -14.19 -8.94 -7.76
N VAL A 120 -14.40 -7.97 -6.86
CA VAL A 120 -14.05 -8.08 -5.43
C VAL A 120 -15.21 -7.64 -4.57
N GLN A 121 -15.65 -8.48 -3.64
CA GLN A 121 -16.76 -8.17 -2.73
C GLN A 121 -16.30 -8.20 -1.27
N PHE A 122 -16.59 -7.13 -0.54
CA PHE A 122 -16.31 -7.01 0.89
C PHE A 122 -17.51 -7.51 1.69
N ASP A 123 -17.26 -8.36 2.69
CA ASP A 123 -18.24 -8.86 3.67
C ASP A 123 -19.55 -9.40 3.06
N GLY A 124 -19.45 -9.96 1.85
CA GLY A 124 -20.58 -10.47 1.11
C GLY A 124 -20.98 -11.90 1.50
N PRO A 125 -22.11 -12.40 0.98
CA PRO A 125 -22.53 -13.80 1.20
C PRO A 125 -21.55 -14.83 0.61
N GLY A 126 -20.60 -14.38 -0.22
CA GLY A 126 -19.80 -15.27 -1.05
C GLY A 126 -20.63 -15.92 -2.15
N GLY A 127 -20.06 -16.94 -2.79
CA GLY A 127 -20.67 -17.69 -3.88
C GLY A 127 -20.16 -19.12 -3.90
N GLN A 128 -20.42 -19.83 -5.00
CA GLN A 128 -19.86 -21.15 -5.21
C GLN A 128 -18.33 -21.08 -5.18
N SER A 129 -17.67 -21.94 -4.41
CA SER A 129 -16.20 -21.99 -4.38
C SER A 129 -15.63 -22.34 -5.77
N CYS A 130 -14.51 -21.72 -6.15
CA CYS A 130 -13.73 -22.09 -7.34
C CYS A 130 -13.05 -23.48 -7.25
N GLY A 131 -13.34 -24.26 -6.19
CA GLY A 131 -12.65 -25.50 -5.88
C GLY A 131 -11.40 -25.26 -5.05
N THR A 132 -10.75 -26.33 -4.60
CA THR A 132 -9.42 -26.27 -3.99
C THR A 132 -8.37 -26.14 -5.09
N PRO A 133 -7.30 -25.33 -4.90
CA PRO A 133 -6.12 -25.42 -5.74
C PRO A 133 -5.54 -26.84 -5.72
N PRO A 134 -4.97 -27.34 -6.84
CA PRO A 134 -4.30 -28.63 -6.88
C PRO A 134 -3.25 -28.76 -5.77
N GLY A 135 -3.38 -29.80 -4.94
CA GLY A 135 -2.47 -30.07 -3.81
C GLY A 135 -3.03 -29.75 -2.42
N GLU A 136 -4.26 -29.25 -2.33
CA GLU A 136 -5.01 -29.11 -1.07
C GLU A 136 -6.12 -30.17 -0.90
N ASP A 137 -6.24 -31.09 -1.85
CA ASP A 137 -7.05 -32.30 -1.72
C ASP A 137 -6.22 -33.33 -0.93
N GLY A 138 -6.56 -33.52 0.35
CA GLY A 138 -5.76 -34.27 1.34
C GLY A 138 -5.35 -35.70 1.00
#